data_AF-A0A966FPU6-F1
#
_entry.id   AF-A0A966FPU6-F1
#
_cell.length_a   1.000
_cell.length_b   1.000
_cell.length_c   1.000
_cell.angle_alpha   90.00
_cell.angle_beta   90.00
_cell.angle_gamma   90.00
#
_symmetry.space_group_name_H-M   'P 1'
#
loop_
_entity.id
_entity.type
_entity.pdbx_description
1 polymer ?
#
loop_
_entity_poly.entity_id
_entity_poly.type
_entity_poly.pdbx_seq_one_letter_code
_entity_poly.pdbx_strand_id
1 'polypeptide(L)'
;LKDLYNNAGHAGRGEASMMLYLYPELVHKDMFTEEKRNIPYYYVSNDIVHQEITETGIINDGQESTAHLGRKLFEKSVEIYEKLLKELEE
;
A
#
# COMPACT_ATOMS: atom_id res chain seq x y z
N LEU A 1 7.31 10.22 -5.08
CA LEU A 1 6.86 9.02 -4.35
C LEU A 1 7.25 7.72 -5.09
N LYS A 2 8.30 7.71 -5.93
CA LYS A 2 8.67 6.51 -6.72
C LYS A 2 8.99 5.31 -5.84
N ASP A 3 9.62 5.55 -4.69
CA ASP A 3 10.00 4.54 -3.69
C ASP A 3 8.80 3.86 -3.00
N LEU A 4 7.60 4.46 -3.11
CA LEU A 4 6.33 3.92 -2.58
C LEU A 4 5.49 3.25 -3.67
N TYR A 5 5.84 3.44 -4.94
CA TYR A 5 5.02 3.05 -6.08
C TYR A 5 5.53 1.73 -6.64
N ASN A 6 4.86 0.64 -6.29
CA ASN A 6 5.00 -0.65 -6.95
C ASN A 6 3.64 -0.97 -7.57
N ASN A 7 3.52 -0.77 -8.89
CA ASN A 7 2.38 -1.06 -9.78
C ASN A 7 1.12 -1.65 -9.10
N ALA A 8 0.01 -0.89 -9.07
CA ALA A 8 -1.35 -1.35 -8.72
C ALA A 8 -1.44 -2.56 -7.76
N GLY A 9 -1.05 -2.45 -6.48
CA GLY A 9 -1.02 -3.59 -5.53
C GLY A 9 -2.12 -3.58 -4.46
N HIS A 10 -2.03 -4.53 -3.53
CA HIS A 10 -2.85 -4.60 -2.31
C HIS A 10 -2.03 -5.11 -1.13
N ALA A 11 -2.20 -4.47 0.04
CA ALA A 11 -1.37 -4.64 1.23
C ALA A 11 0.13 -4.46 0.95
N GLY A 12 0.47 -3.67 -0.08
CA GLY A 12 1.84 -3.48 -0.53
C GLY A 12 2.59 -2.41 0.27
N ARG A 13 3.83 -2.14 -0.14
CA ARG A 13 4.75 -1.21 0.54
C ARG A 13 4.13 0.11 1.02
N GLY A 14 3.30 0.75 0.21
CA GLY A 14 2.66 2.02 0.56
C GLY A 14 1.73 1.91 1.77
N GLU A 15 0.80 0.95 1.73
CA GLU A 15 -0.19 0.70 2.78
C GLU A 15 0.46 0.18 4.06
N ALA A 16 1.38 -0.78 3.93
CA ALA A 16 2.14 -1.29 5.07
C ALA A 16 3.02 -0.21 5.72
N SER A 17 3.68 0.64 4.92
CA SER A 17 4.45 1.77 5.44
C SER A 17 3.56 2.78 6.17
N MET A 18 2.38 3.09 5.63
CA MET A 18 1.40 3.96 6.29
C MET A 18 0.98 3.42 7.66
N MET A 19 0.65 2.12 7.73
CA MET A 19 0.29 1.47 8.99
C MET A 19 1.45 1.44 9.99
N LEU A 20 2.69 1.19 9.53
CA LEU A 20 3.89 1.28 10.37
C LEU A 20 4.13 2.67 10.95
N TYR A 21 3.63 3.73 10.31
CA TYR A 21 3.68 5.08 10.83
C TYR A 21 2.54 5.39 11.81
N LEU A 22 1.30 5.01 11.47
CA LEU A 22 0.10 5.38 12.24
C LEU A 22 -0.15 4.45 13.44
N TYR A 23 -0.05 3.14 13.22
CA TYR A 23 -0.43 2.08 14.16
C TYR A 23 0.53 0.88 14.04
N PRO A 24 1.83 1.05 14.39
CA PRO A 24 2.85 0.02 14.19
C PRO A 24 2.53 -1.31 14.89
N GLU A 25 1.79 -1.29 15.99
CA GLU A 25 1.37 -2.44 16.77
C GLU A 25 0.39 -3.37 16.03
N LEU A 26 -0.26 -2.89 14.97
CA LEU A 26 -1.19 -3.67 14.15
C LEU A 26 -0.50 -4.37 12.97
N VAL A 27 0.81 -4.16 12.79
CA VAL A 27 1.54 -4.67 11.62
C VAL A 27 2.33 -5.94 11.96
N HIS A 28 1.90 -7.05 11.38
CA HIS A 28 2.58 -8.34 11.45
C HIS A 28 3.66 -8.45 10.37
N LYS A 29 4.87 -7.94 10.67
CA LYS A 29 5.99 -7.90 9.71
C LYS A 29 6.46 -9.28 9.26
N ASP A 30 6.22 -10.31 10.07
CA ASP A 30 6.48 -11.72 9.76
C ASP A 30 5.65 -12.23 8.57
N MET A 31 4.58 -11.53 8.20
CA MET A 31 3.75 -11.84 7.03
C MET A 31 4.20 -11.13 5.74
N PHE A 32 5.23 -10.27 5.78
CA PHE A 32 5.66 -9.53 4.60
C PHE A 32 6.27 -10.45 3.53
N THR A 33 5.85 -10.25 2.28
CA THR A 33 6.33 -11.00 1.13
C THR A 33 7.04 -10.07 0.13
N GLU A 34 7.91 -10.63 -0.72
CA GLU A 34 8.54 -9.91 -1.86
C GLU A 34 7.82 -10.20 -3.20
N GLU A 35 6.61 -10.76 -3.16
CA GLU A 35 5.98 -11.33 -4.34
C GLU A 35 5.51 -10.25 -5.32
N LYS A 36 6.28 -10.04 -6.38
CA LYS A 36 5.83 -9.29 -7.56
C LYS A 36 4.96 -10.20 -8.41
N ARG A 37 3.68 -9.87 -8.52
CA ARG A 37 2.70 -10.67 -9.28
C ARG A 37 2.19 -9.88 -10.49
N ASN A 38 1.91 -10.59 -11.58
CA ASN A 38 1.15 -10.02 -12.69
C ASN A 38 -0.31 -9.94 -12.27
N ILE A 39 -0.82 -8.73 -12.12
CA ILE A 39 -2.15 -8.49 -11.60
C ILE A 39 -3.12 -8.48 -12.78
N PRO A 40 -4.22 -9.25 -12.71
CA PRO A 40 -5.22 -9.24 -13.77
C PRO A 40 -5.80 -7.83 -13.93
N TYR A 41 -6.17 -7.48 -15.17
CA TYR A 41 -6.72 -6.15 -15.49
C TYR A 41 -8.13 -5.92 -14.90
N TYR A 42 -8.73 -6.93 -14.28
CA TYR A 42 -10.08 -6.92 -13.74
C TYR A 42 -10.08 -7.20 -12.24
N TYR A 43 -11.09 -6.68 -11.55
CA TYR A 43 -11.33 -6.99 -10.13
C TYR A 43 -11.59 -8.50 -9.96
N VAL A 44 -10.97 -9.08 -8.95
CA VAL A 44 -11.09 -10.50 -8.60
C VAL A 44 -11.62 -10.64 -7.18
N SER A 45 -12.40 -11.70 -6.93
CA SER A 45 -12.86 -12.04 -5.58
C SER A 45 -11.71 -12.59 -4.73
N ASN A 46 -11.85 -12.54 -3.40
CA ASN A 46 -10.85 -13.10 -2.48
C ASN A 46 -10.53 -14.57 -2.77
N ASP A 47 -11.54 -15.38 -3.07
CA ASP A 47 -11.33 -16.80 -3.38
C ASP A 47 -10.41 -16.99 -4.60
N ILE A 48 -10.60 -16.17 -5.64
CA ILE A 48 -9.76 -16.19 -6.85
C ILE A 48 -8.36 -15.64 -6.54
N VAL A 49 -8.25 -14.60 -5.71
CA VAL A 49 -6.94 -14.06 -5.28
C VAL A 49 -6.13 -15.14 -4.57
N HIS A 50 -6.72 -15.87 -3.63
CA HIS A 50 -6.02 -16.91 -2.88
C HIS A 50 -5.67 -18.14 -3.72
N GLN A 51 -6.52 -18.50 -4.67
CA GLN A 51 -6.30 -19.66 -5.55
C GLN A 51 -5.27 -19.36 -6.66
N GLU A 52 -5.31 -18.16 -7.24
CA GLU A 52 -4.64 -17.89 -8.51
C GLU A 52 -3.54 -16.82 -8.42
N ILE A 53 -3.51 -15.98 -7.36
CA ILE A 53 -2.63 -14.80 -7.29
C ILE A 53 -1.64 -14.89 -6.13
N THR A 54 -2.12 -15.07 -4.89
CA THR A 54 -1.29 -15.04 -3.68
C THR A 54 -2.00 -15.78 -2.53
N GLU A 55 -1.33 -16.75 -1.91
CA GLU A 55 -1.88 -17.46 -0.75
C GLU A 55 -2.13 -16.53 0.43
N THR A 56 -1.34 -15.47 0.56
CA THR A 56 -1.39 -14.52 1.69
C THR A 56 -2.41 -13.39 1.50
N GLY A 57 -2.94 -13.20 0.29
CA GLY A 57 -3.73 -12.01 -0.06
C GLY A 57 -2.90 -10.74 -0.31
N ILE A 58 -1.60 -10.75 0.01
CA ILE A 58 -0.69 -9.63 -0.24
C ILE A 58 -0.26 -9.65 -1.70
N ILE A 59 -0.44 -8.53 -2.38
CA ILE A 59 -0.10 -8.31 -3.78
C ILE A 59 0.94 -7.19 -3.85
N ASN A 60 2.17 -7.55 -4.22
CA ASN A 60 3.41 -6.76 -4.22
C ASN A 60 4.23 -6.84 -2.93
N ASP A 61 5.45 -6.31 -3.03
CA ASP A 61 6.44 -6.30 -1.96
C ASP A 61 6.04 -5.41 -0.77
N GLY A 62 6.08 -5.98 0.43
CA GLY A 62 5.95 -5.30 1.71
C GLY A 62 7.26 -5.19 2.51
N GLN A 63 8.35 -5.87 2.12
CA GLN A 63 9.56 -6.00 2.95
C GLN A 63 10.30 -4.69 3.15
N GLU A 64 10.34 -3.82 2.15
CA GLU A 64 10.99 -2.50 2.27
C GLU A 64 10.10 -1.44 2.95
N SER A 65 8.99 -1.85 3.58
CA SER A 65 8.09 -0.92 4.27
C SER A 65 8.74 -0.34 5.52
N THR A 66 8.63 0.98 5.68
CA THR A 66 9.17 1.67 6.86
C THR A 66 8.22 2.77 7.35
N ALA A 67 8.26 3.05 8.65
CA ALA A 67 7.50 4.18 9.22
C ALA A 67 7.92 5.53 8.61
N HIS A 68 9.19 5.68 8.21
CA HIS A 68 9.66 6.89 7.52
C HIS A 68 8.97 7.10 6.17
N LEU A 69 8.87 6.03 5.37
CA LEU A 69 8.13 6.04 4.11
C LEU A 69 6.64 6.33 4.34
N GLY A 70 6.06 5.76 5.40
CA GLY A 70 4.67 6.01 5.81
C GLY A 70 4.40 7.47 6.15
N ARG A 71 5.26 8.07 6.97
CA ARG A 71 5.20 9.49 7.32
C ARG A 71 5.25 10.38 6.08
N LYS A 72 6.19 10.11 5.17
CA LYS A 72 6.35 10.85 3.91
C LYS A 72 5.09 10.75 3.04
N LEU A 73 4.48 9.56 2.97
CA LEU A 73 3.22 9.36 2.25
C LEU A 73 2.09 10.14 2.92
N PHE A 74 1.94 10.04 4.24
CA PHE A 74 0.92 10.74 5.01
C PHE A 74 0.97 12.26 4.81
N GLU A 75 2.14 12.87 5.05
CA GLU A 75 2.34 14.32 4.92
C GLU A 75 2.00 14.81 3.50
N LYS A 76 2.46 14.06 2.48
CA LYS A 76 2.18 14.42 1.08
C LYS A 76 0.71 14.23 0.71
N SER A 77 0.05 13.20 1.22
CA SER A 77 -1.39 13.00 1.01
C SER A 77 -2.20 14.15 1.60
N VAL A 78 -1.92 14.54 2.86
CA VAL A 78 -2.60 15.68 3.51
C VAL A 78 -2.39 16.97 2.73
N GLU A 79 -1.15 17.28 2.35
CA GLU A 79 -0.82 18.47 1.55
C GLU A 79 -1.60 18.54 0.23
N ILE A 80 -1.74 17.40 -0.47
CA ILE A 80 -2.49 17.32 -1.73
C ILE A 80 -3.99 17.51 -1.48
N TYR A 81 -4.56 16.86 -0.45
CA TYR A 81 -5.98 17.02 -0.15
C TYR A 81 -6.32 18.45 0.28
N GLU A 82 -5.47 19.09 1.10
CA GLU A 82 -5.64 20.51 1.44
C GLU A 82 -5.62 21.42 0.21
N LYS A 83 -4.72 21.15 -0.74
CA LYS A 83 -4.66 21.90 -2.00
C LYS A 83 -5.93 21.70 -2.84
N LEU A 84 -6.38 20.46 -3.00
CA LEU A 84 -7.59 20.15 -3.76
C LEU A 84 -8.84 20.76 -3.13
N LEU A 85 -8.94 20.77 -1.80
CA LEU A 85 -10.04 21.41 -1.10
C LEU A 85 -10.08 22.92 -1.35
N LYS A 86 -8.93 23.60 -1.30
CA LYS A 86 -8.84 25.03 -1.64
C LYS A 86 -9.28 25.31 -3.08
N GLU A 87 -8.85 24.48 -4.03
CA GLU A 87 -9.25 24.60 -5.44
C GLU A 87 -10.76 24.38 -5.67
N LEU A 88 -11.44 23.64 -4.79
CA LEU A 88 -12.89 23.42 -4.86
C LEU A 88 -13.71 24.54 -4.20
N GLU A 89 -13.11 25.29 -3.29
CA GLU A 89 -13.75 26.42 -2.59
C GLU A 89 -13.67 27.74 -3.37
N GLU A 90 -12.78 27.84 -4.37
CA GLU A 90 -12.64 28.96 -5.32
C GLU A 90 -13.62 28.86 -6.51
#